data_AF-A0A7X6STP6-F1
#
_entry.id   AF-A0A7X6STP6-F1
#
_cell.length_a   1.000
_cell.length_b   1.000
_cell.length_c   1.000
_cell.angle_alpha   90.00
_cell.angle_beta   90.00
_cell.angle_gamma   90.00
#
_symmetry.space_group_name_H-M   'P 1'
#
loop_
_entity.id
_entity.type
_entity.pdbx_description
1 polymer ?
#
loop_
_entity_poly.entity_id
_entity_poly.type
_entity_poly.pdbx_seq_one_letter_code
_entity_poly.pdbx_strand_id
1 'polypeptide(L)' 'MSVPTESLSDFAKEISEALTRSAQLAREDAIKHGTSLVFWKDGKIVYVTAEELKARAAAEKQKTTLK' A
#
# COMPACT_ATOMS: atom_id res chain seq x y z
N MET A 1 18.92 34.11 -5.69
CA MET A 1 18.14 32.88 -6.00
C MET A 1 18.09 32.04 -4.73
N SER A 2 17.03 32.16 -3.95
CA SER A 2 16.80 31.29 -2.78
C SER A 2 16.21 29.97 -3.28
N VAL A 3 16.95 28.88 -3.14
CA VAL A 3 16.40 27.53 -3.33
C VAL A 3 15.27 27.36 -2.30
N PRO A 4 14.04 27.00 -2.71
CA PRO A 4 13.03 26.64 -1.74
C PRO A 4 13.48 25.34 -1.10
N THR A 5 13.92 25.43 0.14
CA THR A 5 14.10 24.25 0.99
C THR A 5 12.69 23.78 1.34
N GLU A 6 12.04 23.06 0.43
CA GLU A 6 10.93 22.19 0.84
C GLU A 6 11.48 21.38 2.01
N SER A 7 10.85 21.53 3.17
CA SER A 7 11.32 20.85 4.36
C SER A 7 11.29 19.37 4.03
N LEU A 8 12.37 18.64 4.32
CA LEU A 8 12.45 17.19 4.07
C LEU A 8 11.22 16.42 4.61
N SER A 9 10.47 17.02 5.54
CA SER A 9 9.23 16.48 6.10
C SER A 9 8.02 16.54 5.16
N ASP A 10 7.86 17.60 4.36
CA ASP A 10 6.72 17.74 3.45
C ASP A 10 6.88 16.79 2.27
N PHE A 11 8.08 16.75 1.68
CA PHE A 11 8.42 15.79 0.64
C PHE A 11 8.26 14.33 1.12
N ALA A 12 8.76 14.00 2.32
CA ALA A 12 8.60 12.66 2.88
C ALA A 12 7.12 12.28 3.09
N LYS A 13 6.29 13.25 3.50
CA LYS A 13 4.85 13.06 3.66
C LYS A 13 4.18 12.79 2.32
N GLU A 14 4.46 13.60 1.31
CA GLU A 14 3.91 13.41 -0.04
C GLU A 14 4.31 12.06 -0.65
N ILE A 15 5.56 11.64 -0.49
CA ILE A 15 6.04 10.34 -0.93
C ILE A 15 5.32 9.21 -0.18
N SER A 16 5.14 9.33 1.13
CA SER A 16 4.42 8.34 1.93
C SER A 16 2.96 8.21 1.49
N GLU A 17 2.29 9.33 1.21
CA GLU A 17 0.91 9.35 0.72
C GLU A 17 0.80 8.76 -0.69
N ALA A 18 1.74 9.09 -1.58
CA ALA A 18 1.81 8.52 -2.92
C ALA A 18 2.02 7.00 -2.86
N LEU A 19 2.97 6.53 -2.05
CA LEU A 19 3.25 5.11 -1.88
C LEU A 19 2.05 4.35 -1.32
N THR A 20 1.34 4.94 -0.36
CA THR A 20 0.11 4.37 0.22
C THR A 20 -0.97 4.20 -0.85
N ARG A 21 -1.19 5.23 -1.67
CA ARG A 21 -2.14 5.16 -2.79
C ARG A 21 -1.74 4.10 -3.82
N SER A 22 -0.47 4.05 -4.20
CA SER A 22 0.04 3.04 -5.13
C SER A 22 -0.13 1.63 -4.59
N ALA A 23 0.14 1.41 -3.30
CA ALA A 23 -0.05 0.10 -2.66
C ALA A 23 -1.52 -0.32 -2.64
N GLN A 24 -2.44 0.63 -2.40
CA GLN A 24 -3.88 0.37 -2.44
C GLN A 24 -4.33 -0.03 -3.85
N LEU A 25 -3.94 0.73 -4.88
CA LEU A 25 -4.27 0.41 -6.28
C LEU A 25 -3.73 -0.95 -6.69
N ALA A 26 -2.46 -1.24 -6.39
CA ALA A 26 -1.85 -2.53 -6.69
C ALA A 26 -2.61 -3.71 -6.03
N ARG A 27 -3.10 -3.52 -4.80
CA ARG A 27 -3.92 -4.51 -4.10
C ARG A 27 -5.28 -4.71 -4.74
N GLU A 28 -5.96 -3.62 -5.10
CA GLU A 28 -7.27 -3.67 -5.76
C GLU A 28 -7.18 -4.37 -7.13
N ASP A 29 -6.17 -4.03 -7.93
CA ASP A 29 -5.91 -4.68 -9.22
C ASP A 29 -5.53 -6.15 -9.05
N ALA A 30 -4.68 -6.49 -8.08
CA ALA A 30 -4.31 -7.87 -7.80
C ALA A 30 -5.52 -8.73 -7.41
N ILE A 31 -6.41 -8.20 -6.57
CA ILE A 31 -7.66 -8.87 -6.20
C ILE A 31 -8.58 -9.05 -7.42
N LYS A 32 -8.71 -8.01 -8.26
CA LYS A 32 -9.56 -8.00 -9.45
C LYS A 32 -9.10 -9.02 -10.49
N HIS A 33 -7.79 -9.12 -10.71
CA HIS A 33 -7.20 -10.00 -11.72
C HIS A 33 -6.80 -11.37 -11.17
N GLY A 34 -6.96 -11.61 -9.86
CA GLY A 34 -6.57 -12.87 -9.23
C GLY A 34 -5.06 -13.09 -9.24
N THR A 35 -4.27 -12.03 -9.30
CA THR A 35 -2.81 -12.09 -9.30
C THR A 35 -2.24 -11.91 -7.91
N SER A 36 -1.02 -12.39 -7.71
CA SER A 36 -0.31 -12.28 -6.44
C SER A 36 0.58 -11.04 -6.42
N LEU A 37 0.78 -10.46 -5.24
CA LEU A 37 1.73 -9.37 -5.04
C LEU A 37 3.04 -9.92 -4.50
N VAL A 38 4.14 -9.46 -5.10
CA VAL A 38 5.50 -9.82 -4.69
C VAL A 38 6.26 -8.53 -4.44
N PHE A 39 6.79 -8.36 -3.23
CA PHE A 39 7.59 -7.19 -2.87
C PHE A 39 8.69 -7.56 -1.90
N TRP A 40 9.73 -6.76 -1.87
CA TRP A 40 10.85 -6.96 -0.97
C TRP A 40 10.62 -6.18 0.32
N LYS A 41 10.81 -6.83 1.46
CA LYS A 41 10.66 -6.24 2.79
C LYS A 41 11.64 -6.89 3.76
N ASP A 42 12.39 -6.07 4.50
CA ASP A 42 13.30 -6.50 5.56
C ASP A 42 14.29 -7.60 5.11
N GLY A 43 14.90 -7.45 3.92
CA GLY A 43 15.84 -8.45 3.42
C GLY A 43 15.20 -9.62 2.68
N LYS A 44 13.87 -9.71 2.63
CA LYS A 44 13.14 -10.90 2.20
C LYS A 44 12.12 -10.59 1.12
N ILE A 45 11.92 -11.56 0.23
CA ILE A 45 10.80 -11.53 -0.71
C ILE A 45 9.55 -11.94 0.05
N VAL A 46 8.57 -11.05 0.09
CA VAL A 46 7.24 -11.31 0.60
C VAL A 46 6.33 -11.60 -0.58
N TYR A 47 5.70 -12.77 -0.54
CA TYR A 47 4.68 -13.19 -1.49
C TYR A 47 3.32 -13.14 -0.80
N VAL A 48 2.35 -12.47 -1.41
CA VAL A 48 0.97 -12.40 -0.90
C VAL A 48 0.03 -12.86 -2.00
N THR A 49 -0.71 -13.93 -1.73
CA THR A 49 -1.61 -14.52 -2.72
C THR A 49 -2.86 -13.66 -2.92
N ALA A 50 -3.52 -13.81 -4.08
CA ALA A 50 -4.80 -13.15 -4.32
C ALA A 50 -5.87 -13.51 -3.27
N GLU A 51 -5.84 -14.75 -2.74
CA GLU A 51 -6.76 -15.22 -1.70
C GLU A 51 -6.49 -14.53 -0.36
N GLU A 52 -5.22 -14.40 0.02
CA GLU A 52 -4.83 -13.66 1.23
C GLU A 52 -5.21 -12.18 1.13
N LEU A 53 -5.06 -11.57 -0.03
CA LEU A 53 -5.47 -10.17 -0.27
C LEU A 53 -6.98 -9.99 -0.11
N LYS A 54 -7.77 -10.93 -0.64
CA LYS A 54 -9.24 -10.96 -0.49
C LYS A 54 -9.65 -11.15 0.97
N ALA A 55 -9.03 -12.10 1.68
CA ALA A 55 -9.31 -12.36 3.09
C ALA A 55 -9.01 -11.14 3.97
N ARG A 56 -7.88 -10.47 3.73
CA ARG A 56 -7.53 -9.21 4.42
C ARG A 56 -8.52 -8.08 4.12
N ALA A 57 -9.00 -7.99 2.87
CA ALA A 57 -9.97 -6.96 2.50
C ALA A 57 -11.34 -7.20 3.17
N ALA A 58 -11.75 -8.46 3.32
CA ALA A 58 -12.95 -8.81 4.06
C ALA A 58 -12.81 -8.51 5.57
N ALA A 59 -11.65 -8.80 6.17
CA ALA A 59 -11.38 -8.52 7.59
C ALA A 59 -11.33 -7.01 7.90
N GLU A 60 -10.79 -6.20 7.00
CA GLU A 60 -10.81 -4.72 7.14
C GLU A 60 -12.23 -4.17 7.07
N LYS A 61 -13.07 -4.66 6.15
CA LYS A 61 -14.48 -4.25 6.08
C LYS A 61 -15.23 -4.54 7.38
N GLN A 62 -15.00 -5.70 8.00
CA GLN A 62 -15.65 -6.06 9.27
C GLN A 62 -15.20 -5.17 10.44
N LYS A 63 -13.93 -4.74 10.48
CA LYS A 63 -13.42 -3.84 11.52
C LYS A 63 -13.97 -2.41 11.38
N THR A 64 -14.29 -1.96 10.17
CA THR A 64 -14.89 -0.64 9.93
C THR A 64 -16.37 -0.61 10.27
N THR A 65 -17.10 -1.73 10.14
CA THR A 65 -18.53 -1.82 10.50
C THR A 65 -18.78 -1.89 12.02
N LEU A 66 -17.75 -2.16 12.82
CA LEU A 66 -17.81 -2.29 14.28
C LEU A 66 -17.26 -1.07 15.05
N LYS A 67 -17.02 0.06 14.36
CA LYS A 67 -16.62 1.33 14.96
C LYS A 67 -17.71 2.37 14.85
#